data_AF-A0A7C4BYP2-F1
#
_entry.id   AF-A0A7C4BYP2-F1
#
_cell.length_a   1.000
_cell.length_b   1.000
_cell.length_c   1.000
_cell.angle_alpha   90.00
_cell.angle_beta   90.00
_cell.angle_gamma   90.00
#
_symmetry.space_group_name_H-M   'P 1'
#
loop_
_entity.id
_entity.type
_entity.pdbx_description
1 polymer ?
#
loop_
_entity_poly.entity_id
_entity_poly.type
_entity_poly.pdbx_seq_one_letter_code
_entity_poly.pdbx_strand_id
1 'polypeptide(L)'
;MSGSVDTGYERGEPNSWMIVAWGAGAVLALALVIAGIQFYFDRVKEQQVYQKQMEPVSADLVSLRAKEDAHLHSYAYLDRNKGVVRIPIGRAMDLLAKEAAAGKLPYSTKPTPVVAPQAGGADAATSPR
;
A
#
# COMPACT_ATOMS: atom_id res chain seq x y z
N MET A 1 -85.00 2.89 23.01
CA MET A 1 -83.54 3.00 23.04
C MET A 1 -82.97 2.55 21.70
N SER A 2 -82.58 3.49 20.85
CA SER A 2 -81.77 3.19 19.66
C SER A 2 -80.73 4.29 19.56
N GLY A 3 -79.58 4.08 20.20
CA GLY A 3 -78.41 4.93 20.05
C GLY A 3 -77.69 4.53 18.77
N SER A 4 -77.79 5.35 17.73
CA SER A 4 -76.84 5.34 16.63
C SER A 4 -75.59 6.09 17.10
N VAL A 5 -74.50 5.35 17.31
CA VAL A 5 -73.18 5.95 17.51
C VAL A 5 -72.68 6.35 16.13
N ASP A 6 -72.92 7.60 15.75
CA ASP A 6 -72.30 8.19 14.57
C ASP A 6 -70.79 8.29 14.82
N THR A 7 -70.03 7.39 14.20
CA THR A 7 -68.59 7.49 14.08
C THR A 7 -68.28 8.66 13.14
N GLY A 8 -68.12 9.84 13.72
CA GLY A 8 -67.73 11.06 13.04
C GLY A 8 -66.33 10.93 12.44
N TYR A 9 -66.25 10.38 11.22
CA TYR A 9 -65.09 10.57 10.36
C TYR A 9 -65.12 12.01 9.87
N GLU A 10 -64.28 12.85 10.45
CA GLU A 10 -63.99 14.20 9.95
C GLU A 10 -63.48 14.08 8.51
N ARG A 11 -64.38 14.35 7.56
CA ARG A 11 -64.13 14.41 6.12
C ARG A 11 -63.53 15.78 5.76
N GLY A 12 -62.62 16.28 6.60
CA GLY A 12 -61.81 17.43 6.29
C GLY A 12 -60.79 16.97 5.25
N GLU A 13 -60.99 17.35 4.00
CA GLU A 13 -60.08 17.05 2.90
C GLU A 13 -58.65 17.38 3.35
N PRO A 14 -57.79 16.37 3.57
CA PRO A 14 -56.42 16.63 3.96
C PRO A 14 -55.81 17.46 2.84
N ASN A 15 -55.18 18.59 3.16
CA ASN A 15 -54.51 19.44 2.19
C ASN A 15 -53.29 18.69 1.61
N SER A 16 -53.58 17.81 0.65
CA SER A 16 -52.66 16.86 0.03
C SER A 16 -51.56 17.59 -0.72
N TRP A 17 -51.85 18.77 -1.28
CA TRP A 17 -50.86 19.66 -1.87
C TRP A 17 -49.78 20.07 -0.86
N MET A 18 -50.17 20.40 0.37
CA MET A 18 -49.21 20.80 1.41
C MET A 18 -48.36 19.62 1.90
N ILE A 19 -48.94 18.41 1.96
CA ILE A 19 -48.23 17.18 2.29
C ILE A 19 -47.22 16.83 1.19
N VAL A 20 -47.64 16.90 -0.08
CA VAL A 20 -46.77 16.64 -1.23
C VAL A 20 -45.66 17.69 -1.31
N ALA A 21 -45.95 18.97 -1.06
CA ALA A 21 -44.96 20.03 -1.04
C ALA A 21 -43.90 19.82 0.07
N TRP A 22 -44.32 19.43 1.28
CA TRP A 22 -43.40 19.13 2.37
C TRP A 22 -42.55 17.88 2.11
N GLY A 23 -43.18 16.83 1.57
CA GLY A 23 -42.47 15.60 1.18
C GLY A 23 -41.43 15.86 0.10
N ALA A 24 -41.81 16.59 -0.96
CA ALA A 24 -40.89 17.00 -2.02
C ALA A 24 -39.76 17.89 -1.48
N GLY A 25 -40.09 18.82 -0.56
CA GLY A 25 -39.10 19.67 0.10
C GLY A 25 -38.09 18.87 0.93
N ALA A 26 -38.54 17.86 1.67
CA ALA A 26 -37.66 16.99 2.45
C ALA A 26 -36.72 16.17 1.56
N VAL A 27 -37.21 15.64 0.44
CA VAL A 27 -36.38 14.92 -0.53
C VAL A 27 -35.36 15.85 -1.19
N LEU A 28 -35.77 17.06 -1.56
CA LEU A 28 -34.86 18.07 -2.10
C LEU A 28 -33.79 18.50 -1.08
N ALA A 29 -34.18 18.69 0.19
CA ALA A 29 -33.23 19.01 1.25
C ALA A 29 -32.22 17.88 1.45
N LEU A 30 -32.66 16.62 1.45
CA LEU A 30 -31.77 15.47 1.52
C LEU A 30 -30.82 15.42 0.31
N ALA A 31 -31.33 15.62 -0.89
CA ALA A 31 -30.53 15.66 -2.10
C ALA A 31 -29.50 16.80 -2.08
N LEU A 32 -29.85 17.98 -1.54
CA LEU A 32 -28.94 19.11 -1.37
C LEU A 32 -27.86 18.83 -0.33
N VAL A 33 -28.20 18.18 0.79
CA VAL A 33 -27.21 17.77 1.80
C VAL A 33 -26.24 16.76 1.19
N ILE A 34 -26.74 15.75 0.47
CA ILE A 34 -25.91 14.78 -0.23
C ILE A 34 -25.03 15.47 -1.27
N ALA A 35 -25.59 16.35 -2.11
CA ALA A 35 -24.85 17.09 -3.11
C ALA A 35 -23.80 18.03 -2.50
N GLY A 36 -24.11 18.69 -1.39
CA GLY A 36 -23.18 19.55 -0.66
C GLY A 36 -22.03 18.76 -0.04
N ILE A 37 -22.32 17.58 0.50
CA ILE A 37 -21.30 16.64 1.00
C ILE A 37 -20.43 16.16 -0.15
N GLN A 38 -21.01 15.67 -1.25
CA GLN A 38 -20.28 15.23 -2.45
C GLN A 38 -19.39 16.37 -2.97
N PHE A 39 -19.94 17.57 -3.16
CA PHE A 39 -19.19 18.75 -3.59
C PHE A 39 -18.06 19.13 -2.62
N TYR A 40 -18.28 19.04 -1.31
CA TYR A 40 -17.26 19.31 -0.30
C TYR A 40 -16.14 18.27 -0.34
N PHE A 41 -16.49 16.98 -0.46
CA PHE A 41 -15.51 15.90 -0.54
C PHE A 41 -14.74 15.92 -1.87
N ASP A 42 -15.38 16.17 -3.02
CA ASP A 42 -14.70 16.30 -4.31
C ASP A 42 -13.76 17.51 -4.30
N ARG A 43 -14.22 18.67 -3.81
CA ARG A 43 -13.38 19.88 -3.68
C ARG A 43 -12.17 19.69 -2.77
N VAL A 44 -12.22 18.80 -1.78
CA VAL A 44 -11.19 18.67 -0.74
C VAL A 44 -10.32 17.39 -0.88
N LYS A 45 -10.86 16.28 -1.41
CA LYS A 45 -10.17 14.97 -1.43
C LYS A 45 -9.55 14.57 -2.77
N GLU A 46 -9.91 15.19 -3.90
CA GLU A 46 -9.44 14.72 -5.22
C GLU A 46 -7.93 14.93 -5.46
N GLN A 47 -7.28 15.91 -4.81
CA GLN A 47 -5.84 16.11 -5.00
C GLN A 47 -4.95 15.14 -4.21
N GLN A 48 -5.45 14.53 -3.13
CA GLN A 48 -4.60 13.75 -2.21
C GLN A 48 -4.61 12.25 -2.49
N VAL A 49 -5.67 11.71 -3.10
CA VAL A 49 -5.81 10.27 -3.33
C VAL A 49 -5.23 9.84 -4.68
N TYR A 50 -5.39 10.68 -5.72
CA TYR A 50 -4.88 10.37 -7.06
C TYR A 50 -3.35 10.45 -7.17
N GLN A 51 -2.73 11.39 -6.45
CA GLN A 51 -1.26 11.52 -6.43
C GLN A 51 -0.57 10.46 -5.56
N LYS A 52 -1.25 9.92 -4.54
CA LYS A 52 -0.65 8.94 -3.62
C LYS A 52 -0.67 7.49 -4.11
N GLN A 53 -1.42 7.18 -5.17
CA GLN A 53 -1.49 5.82 -5.72
C GLN A 53 -0.71 5.64 -7.03
N MET A 54 -0.32 6.73 -7.71
CA MET A 54 0.50 6.65 -8.92
C MET A 54 2.01 6.83 -8.69
N GLU A 55 2.45 7.07 -7.45
CA GLU A 55 3.85 6.94 -7.05
C GLU A 55 3.99 5.63 -6.25
N PRO A 56 4.36 4.49 -6.88
CA PRO A 56 4.42 3.18 -6.23
C PRO A 56 5.64 3.03 -5.31
N VAL A 57 6.05 4.10 -4.64
CA VAL A 57 7.04 4.04 -3.57
C VAL A 57 6.55 5.00 -2.50
N SER A 58 6.03 4.46 -1.40
CA SER A 58 5.70 5.25 -0.23
C SER A 58 6.92 6.13 0.10
N ALA A 59 6.72 7.42 0.37
CA ALA A 59 7.81 8.37 0.61
C ALA A 59 8.80 7.88 1.69
N ASP A 60 8.33 7.06 2.63
CA ASP A 60 9.13 6.37 3.63
C ASP A 60 10.14 5.39 3.00
N LEU A 61 9.73 4.58 2.01
CA LEU A 61 10.61 3.67 1.29
C LEU A 61 11.66 4.41 0.44
N VAL A 62 11.30 5.55 -0.17
CA VAL A 62 12.29 6.41 -0.87
C VAL A 62 13.35 6.90 0.11
N SER A 63 12.91 7.37 1.28
CA SER A 63 13.81 7.88 2.32
C SER A 63 14.73 6.79 2.90
N LEU A 64 14.19 5.58 3.07
CA LEU A 64 14.95 4.42 3.52
C LEU A 64 16.00 4.02 2.48
N ARG A 65 15.60 3.91 1.21
CA ARG A 65 16.51 3.58 0.11
C ARG A 65 17.62 4.61 -0.06
N ALA A 66 17.30 5.90 0.07
CA ALA A 66 18.31 6.95 0.03
C ALA A 66 19.35 6.85 1.17
N LYS A 67 18.92 6.44 2.38
CA LYS A 67 19.83 6.19 3.50
C LYS A 67 20.69 4.95 3.27
N GLU A 68 20.11 3.88 2.73
CA GLU A 68 20.84 2.67 2.36
C GLU A 68 21.90 2.94 1.30
N ASP A 69 21.55 3.67 0.24
CA ASP A 69 22.47 4.07 -0.82
C ASP A 69 23.60 4.96 -0.25
N ALA A 70 23.27 5.92 0.62
CA ALA A 70 24.29 6.73 1.30
C ALA A 70 25.26 5.86 2.12
N HIS A 71 24.76 4.81 2.78
CA HIS A 71 25.58 3.88 3.55
C HIS A 71 26.47 2.96 2.71
N LEU A 72 26.03 2.59 1.50
CA LEU A 72 26.75 1.74 0.55
C LEU A 72 27.84 2.50 -0.23
N HIS A 73 27.61 3.79 -0.48
CA HIS A 73 28.49 4.62 -1.31
C HIS A 73 29.43 5.55 -0.53
N SER A 74 29.39 5.55 0.81
CA SER A 74 30.24 6.40 1.66
C SER A 74 31.32 5.63 2.41
N TYR A 75 32.38 6.35 2.77
CA TYR A 75 33.41 5.89 3.68
C TYR A 75 32.98 6.15 5.13
N ALA A 76 33.18 5.15 6.00
CA ALA A 76 32.88 5.29 7.42
C ALA A 76 33.86 4.46 8.27
N TYR A 77 34.15 4.90 9.48
CA TYR A 77 34.87 4.09 10.46
C TYR A 77 33.87 3.22 11.23
N LEU A 78 34.03 1.89 11.20
CA LEU A 78 33.21 0.97 12.02
C LEU A 78 33.77 0.87 13.43
N ASP A 79 35.09 0.71 13.55
CA ASP A 79 35.79 0.63 14.82
C ASP A 79 37.13 1.35 14.70
N ARG A 80 37.21 2.56 15.27
CA ARG A 80 38.43 3.38 15.24
C ARG A 80 39.57 2.76 16.05
N ASN A 81 39.26 2.01 17.11
CA ASN A 81 40.27 1.39 17.96
C ASN A 81 40.94 0.20 17.27
N LYS A 82 40.18 -0.52 16.44
CA LYS A 82 40.69 -1.66 15.64
C LYS A 82 41.11 -1.27 14.22
N GLY A 83 40.98 -0.01 13.84
CA GLY A 83 41.32 0.48 12.50
C GLY A 83 40.41 -0.07 11.38
N VAL A 84 39.21 -0.56 11.72
CA VAL A 84 38.30 -1.18 10.74
C VAL A 84 37.47 -0.10 10.06
N VAL A 85 37.65 0.03 8.74
CA VAL A 85 36.98 1.02 7.89
C VAL A 85 36.02 0.35 6.89
N ARG A 86 34.88 0.99 6.65
CA ARG A 86 34.01 0.72 5.52
C ARG A 86 34.50 1.52 4.32
N ILE A 87 34.60 0.83 3.19
CA ILE A 87 34.84 1.42 1.88
C ILE A 87 33.55 1.35 1.04
N PRO A 88 33.32 2.31 0.12
CA PRO A 88 32.21 2.27 -0.81
C PRO A 88 32.23 0.98 -1.64
N ILE A 89 31.04 0.42 -1.91
CA ILE A 89 30.92 -0.88 -2.58
C ILE A 89 31.58 -0.89 -3.97
N GLY A 90 31.46 0.20 -4.73
CA GLY A 90 32.12 0.31 -6.04
C GLY A 90 33.64 0.19 -5.93
N ARG A 91 34.24 0.80 -4.90
CA ARG A 91 35.68 0.69 -4.66
C ARG A 91 36.08 -0.70 -4.16
N ALA A 92 35.24 -1.34 -3.34
CA ALA A 92 35.46 -2.71 -2.90
C ALA A 92 35.52 -3.67 -4.09
N MET A 93 34.59 -3.54 -5.04
CA MET A 93 34.56 -4.34 -6.26
C MET A 93 35.80 -4.12 -7.12
N ASP A 94 36.24 -2.87 -7.31
CA ASP A 94 37.46 -2.56 -8.06
C ASP A 94 38.72 -3.18 -7.44
N LEU A 95 38.84 -3.09 -6.10
CA LEU A 95 39.98 -3.65 -5.38
C LEU A 95 39.97 -5.18 -5.45
N LEU A 96 38.80 -5.79 -5.26
CA LEU A 96 38.64 -7.24 -5.37
C LEU A 96 38.97 -7.76 -6.78
N ALA A 97 38.53 -7.06 -7.83
CA ALA A 97 38.86 -7.42 -9.20
C ALA A 97 40.37 -7.32 -9.49
N LYS A 98 41.02 -6.29 -8.95
CA LYS A 98 42.49 -6.13 -9.04
C LYS A 98 43.23 -7.21 -8.28
N GLU A 99 42.78 -7.57 -7.08
CA GLU A 99 43.35 -8.64 -6.27
C GLU A 99 43.15 -10.01 -6.93
N ALA A 100 41.99 -10.24 -7.54
CA ALA A 100 41.69 -11.40 -8.36
C ALA A 100 42.65 -11.52 -9.55
N ALA A 101 42.82 -10.44 -10.31
CA ALA A 101 43.75 -10.38 -11.43
C ALA A 101 45.21 -10.59 -10.98
N ALA A 102 45.56 -10.13 -9.77
CA ALA A 102 46.87 -10.33 -9.16
C ALA A 102 47.04 -11.71 -8.48
N GLY A 103 46.01 -12.56 -8.46
CA GLY A 103 46.02 -13.87 -7.81
C GLY A 103 46.12 -13.81 -6.28
N LYS A 104 45.81 -12.67 -5.66
CA LYS A 104 45.90 -12.41 -4.21
C LYS A 104 44.56 -12.58 -3.50
N LEU A 105 43.71 -13.51 -3.94
CA LEU A 105 42.43 -13.72 -3.30
C LEU A 105 42.60 -14.50 -1.99
N PRO A 106 42.01 -14.05 -0.87
CA PRO A 106 42.13 -14.73 0.42
C PRO A 106 41.27 -16.01 0.52
N TYR A 107 40.66 -16.46 -0.58
CA TYR A 107 39.79 -17.63 -0.63
C TYR A 107 40.05 -18.50 -1.87
N SER A 108 39.73 -19.79 -1.78
CA SER A 108 39.91 -20.76 -2.86
C SER A 108 38.91 -20.49 -4.00
N THR A 109 39.42 -20.22 -5.20
CA THR A 109 38.65 -20.03 -6.44
C THR A 109 38.52 -21.29 -7.28
N LYS A 110 38.86 -22.47 -6.72
CA LYS A 110 38.66 -23.74 -7.41
C LYS A 110 37.16 -23.97 -7.64
N PRO A 111 36.71 -24.32 -8.86
CA PRO A 111 35.33 -24.70 -9.09
C PRO A 111 35.00 -25.90 -8.22
N THR A 112 34.18 -25.72 -7.19
CA THR A 112 33.60 -26.85 -6.47
C THR A 112 32.60 -27.53 -7.39
N PRO A 113 32.66 -28.87 -7.54
CA PRO A 113 31.64 -29.59 -8.27
C PRO A 113 30.28 -29.30 -7.62
N VAL A 114 29.40 -28.61 -8.34
CA VAL A 114 28.01 -28.43 -7.93
C VAL A 114 27.36 -29.80 -8.09
N VAL A 115 27.04 -30.45 -6.98
CA VAL A 115 26.19 -31.65 -7.01
C VAL A 115 24.86 -31.20 -7.60
N ALA A 116 24.54 -31.68 -8.80
CA ALA A 116 23.24 -31.45 -9.41
C ALA A 116 22.16 -31.85 -8.39
N PRO A 117 21.09 -31.04 -8.22
CA PRO A 117 20.03 -31.38 -7.28
C PRO A 117 19.58 -32.81 -7.54
N GLN A 118 19.79 -33.68 -6.56
CA GLN A 118 19.23 -35.02 -6.59
C GLN A 118 17.73 -34.85 -6.75
N ALA A 119 17.15 -35.42 -7.81
CA ALA A 119 15.71 -35.38 -8.08
C ALA A 119 14.96 -36.20 -7.00
N GLY A 120 15.01 -35.74 -5.76
CA GLY A 120 14.37 -36.33 -4.59
C GLY A 120 12.92 -35.90 -4.49
N GLY A 121 12.15 -36.13 -5.56
CA GLY A 121 10.74 -35.74 -5.61
C GLY A 121 9.88 -36.50 -6.63
N ALA A 122 10.38 -37.58 -7.25
CA ALA A 122 9.61 -38.35 -8.23
C ALA A 122 9.22 -39.76 -7.76
N ASP A 123 9.75 -40.26 -6.63
CA ASP A 123 9.54 -41.66 -6.23
C ASP A 123 8.47 -41.85 -5.14
N ALA A 124 7.82 -40.79 -4.68
CA ALA A 124 6.72 -40.87 -3.69
C ALA A 124 5.32 -41.00 -4.32
N ALA A 125 5.19 -40.99 -5.65
CA ALA A 125 3.90 -40.94 -6.34
C ALA A 125 3.44 -42.25 -7.00
N THR A 126 4.18 -43.36 -6.87
CA THR A 126 3.80 -44.64 -7.49
C THR A 126 3.99 -45.80 -6.53
N SER A 127 3.15 -45.87 -5.49
CA SER A 127 2.83 -47.13 -4.82
C SER A 127 1.48 -47.64 -5.35
N PRO A 128 1.43 -48.72 -6.15
CA PRO A 128 0.18 -49.38 -6.44
C PRO A 128 -0.26 -50.15 -5.19
N ARG A 129 -1.49 -49.88 -4.74
CA ARG A 129 -2.20 -50.65 -3.72
C ARG A 129 -2.91 -51.83 -4.37
#